data_AF-A0A1B2DVC5-F1
#
_entry.id   AF-A0A1B2DVC5-F1
#
_cell.length_a   1.000
_cell.length_b   1.000
_cell.length_c   1.000
_cell.angle_alpha   90.00
_cell.angle_beta   90.00
_cell.angle_gamma   90.00
#
_symmetry.space_group_name_H-M   'P 1'
#
loop_
_entity.id
_entity.type
_entity.pdbx_description
1 polymer ?
#
loop_
_entity_poly.entity_id
_entity_poly.type
_entity_poly.pdbx_seq_one_letter_code
_entity_poly.pdbx_strand_id
1 'polypeptide(L)'
;MSIAEAITNEDRHYVKRYIILPMIITAFERDSRYIEEQLKTPGPYVDVIKGAIDRAHKDLMDVKKHFWIKGIKVYDEQSTEIGRKAKFMCRGYTSFIELRWEYIRAEASIMMRKYLGLDISSFYDPTLPKELKEKY
;
A
#
# COMPACT_ATOMS: atom_id res chain seq x y z
N MET A 1 23.06 15.57 21.17
CA MET A 1 23.21 15.54 19.70
C MET A 1 22.47 14.30 19.22
N SER A 2 21.23 14.44 18.76
CA SER A 2 20.39 13.32 18.33
C SER A 2 20.91 12.83 16.98
N ILE A 3 21.23 11.54 16.88
CA ILE A 3 21.54 10.90 15.61
C ILE A 3 20.23 10.90 14.82
N ALA A 4 20.09 11.80 13.85
CA ALA A 4 18.96 11.76 12.92
C ALA A 4 18.93 10.37 12.28
N GLU A 5 17.84 9.62 12.47
CA GLU A 5 17.69 8.31 11.86
C GLU A 5 17.81 8.47 10.34
N ALA A 6 18.82 7.84 9.74
CA ALA A 6 19.12 8.02 8.32
C ALA A 6 17.98 7.56 7.40
N ILE A 7 17.12 6.67 7.91
CA ILE A 7 15.91 6.17 7.28
C ILE A 7 14.74 6.59 8.14
N THR A 8 13.88 7.45 7.62
CA THR A 8 12.77 8.03 8.38
C THR A 8 11.54 7.12 8.38
N ASN A 9 10.62 7.36 9.30
CA ASN A 9 9.31 6.71 9.30
C ASN A 9 8.53 6.96 7.99
N GLU A 10 8.72 8.13 7.37
CA GLU A 10 8.14 8.41 6.05
C GLU A 10 8.72 7.51 4.97
N ASP A 11 10.05 7.34 4.91
CA ASP A 11 10.68 6.43 3.95
C ASP A 11 10.15 4.99 4.12
N ARG A 12 10.03 4.52 5.38
CA ARG A 12 9.47 3.20 5.69
C ARG A 12 8.01 3.07 5.26
N HIS A 13 7.20 4.12 5.47
CA HIS A 13 5.80 4.15 5.04
C HIS A 13 5.67 4.03 3.52
N TYR A 14 6.51 4.72 2.75
CA TYR A 14 6.53 4.57 1.29
C TYR A 14 6.94 3.15 0.86
N VAL A 15 7.89 2.51 1.55
CA VAL A 15 8.26 1.11 1.29
C VAL A 15 7.09 0.16 1.56
N LYS A 16 6.34 0.36 2.64
CA LYS A 16 5.12 -0.42 2.91
C LYS A 16 4.09 -0.30 1.79
N ARG A 17 3.81 0.94 1.34
CA ARG A 17 2.86 1.19 0.26
C ARG A 17 3.30 0.60 -1.06
N TYR A 18 4.60 0.63 -1.36
CA TYR A 18 5.15 -0.03 -2.54
C TYR A 18 4.89 -1.54 -2.58
N ILE A 19 4.89 -2.20 -1.42
CA ILE A 19 4.60 -3.65 -1.29
C ILE A 19 3.09 -3.91 -1.42
N ILE A 20 2.26 -3.10 -0.75
CA ILE A 20 0.82 -3.37 -0.61
C ILE A 20 0.02 -2.97 -1.86
N LEU A 21 0.37 -1.87 -2.53
CA LEU A 21 -0.37 -1.35 -3.68
C LEU A 21 -0.52 -2.34 -4.84
N PRO A 22 0.56 -3.04 -5.29
CA PRO A 22 0.42 -4.06 -6.32
C PRO A 22 -0.55 -5.18 -5.92
N MET A 23 -0.56 -5.57 -4.64
CA MET A 23 -1.46 -6.60 -4.14
C MET A 23 -2.93 -6.15 -4.19
N ILE A 24 -3.21 -4.88 -3.86
CA ILE A 24 -4.54 -4.28 -3.97
C ILE A 24 -5.01 -4.28 -5.43
N ILE A 25 -4.14 -3.84 -6.35
CA ILE A 25 -4.44 -3.81 -7.79
C ILE A 25 -4.81 -5.22 -8.27
N THR A 26 -3.97 -6.23 -7.98
CA THR A 26 -4.25 -7.62 -8.33
C THR A 26 -5.53 -8.17 -7.70
N ALA A 27 -5.85 -7.76 -6.46
CA ALA A 27 -7.11 -8.13 -5.82
C ALA A 27 -8.31 -7.54 -6.57
N PHE A 28 -8.29 -6.24 -6.87
CA PHE A 28 -9.35 -5.59 -7.64
C PHE A 28 -9.54 -6.18 -9.03
N GLU A 29 -8.46 -6.49 -9.75
CA GLU A 29 -8.54 -7.14 -11.06
C GLU A 29 -9.23 -8.50 -10.99
N ARG A 30 -8.90 -9.30 -9.96
CA ARG A 30 -9.55 -10.59 -9.72
C ARG A 30 -11.02 -10.41 -9.35
N ASP A 31 -11.33 -9.47 -8.46
CA ASP A 31 -12.69 -9.23 -8.00
C ASP A 31 -13.57 -8.70 -9.14
N SER A 32 -13.03 -7.82 -10.00
CA SER A 32 -13.70 -7.33 -11.21
C SER A 32 -14.06 -8.49 -12.15
N ARG A 33 -13.11 -9.41 -12.43
CA ARG A 33 -13.38 -10.58 -13.28
C ARG A 33 -14.46 -11.47 -12.67
N TYR A 34 -14.37 -11.75 -11.37
CA TYR A 34 -15.36 -12.58 -10.69
C TYR A 34 -16.75 -11.96 -10.74
N ILE A 35 -16.88 -10.65 -10.50
CA ILE A 35 -18.16 -9.94 -10.56
C ILE A 35 -18.73 -9.95 -11.99
N GLU A 36 -17.88 -9.74 -12.99
CA GLU A 36 -18.25 -9.76 -14.40
C GLU A 36 -18.85 -11.11 -14.83
N GLU A 37 -18.30 -12.22 -14.33
CA GLU A 37 -18.77 -13.57 -14.65
C GLU A 37 -20.04 -14.00 -13.89
N GLN A 38 -20.25 -13.49 -12.67
CA GLN A 38 -21.25 -14.06 -11.74
C GLN A 38 -22.54 -13.24 -11.62
N LEU A 39 -22.51 -11.94 -11.92
CA LEU A 39 -23.69 -11.07 -11.75
C LEU A 39 -24.50 -10.95 -13.05
N LYS A 40 -25.82 -10.82 -12.92
CA LYS A 40 -26.73 -10.55 -14.05
C LYS A 40 -26.54 -9.17 -14.67
N THR A 41 -26.08 -8.21 -13.88
CA THR A 41 -25.90 -6.80 -14.26
C THR A 41 -24.55 -6.26 -13.74
N PRO A 42 -23.41 -6.77 -14.24
CA PRO A 42 -22.10 -6.52 -13.65
C PRO A 42 -21.55 -5.11 -13.93
N GLY A 43 -21.97 -4.47 -15.02
CA GLY A 43 -21.39 -3.22 -15.54
C GLY A 43 -21.14 -2.13 -14.48
N PRO A 44 -22.15 -1.70 -13.70
CA PRO A 44 -21.96 -0.65 -12.70
C PRO A 44 -20.91 -0.98 -11.63
N TYR A 45 -20.80 -2.26 -11.24
CA TYR A 45 -19.84 -2.69 -10.22
C TYR A 45 -18.42 -2.77 -10.80
N VAL A 46 -18.30 -3.28 -12.02
CA VAL A 46 -17.03 -3.35 -12.76
C VAL A 46 -16.46 -1.95 -12.99
N ASP A 47 -17.30 -0.97 -13.36
CA ASP A 47 -16.86 0.41 -13.58
C ASP A 47 -16.32 1.07 -12.31
N VAL A 48 -16.96 0.81 -11.16
CA VAL A 48 -16.48 1.29 -9.85
C VAL A 48 -15.10 0.70 -9.52
N ILE A 49 -14.92 -0.62 -9.76
CA ILE A 49 -13.66 -1.31 -9.48
C ILE A 49 -12.55 -0.84 -10.43
N LYS A 50 -12.84 -0.66 -11.73
CA LYS A 50 -11.89 -0.10 -12.70
C LYS A 50 -11.42 1.28 -12.28
N GLY A 51 -12.35 2.15 -11.85
CA GLY A 51 -11.98 3.45 -11.30
C GLY A 51 -11.10 3.34 -10.03
N ALA A 52 -11.30 2.33 -9.19
CA ALA A 52 -10.46 2.08 -8.03
C ALA A 52 -9.05 1.58 -8.42
N ILE A 53 -8.94 0.73 -9.44
CA ILE A 53 -7.68 0.29 -10.03
C ILE A 53 -6.87 1.48 -10.56
N ASP A 54 -7.51 2.38 -11.31
CA ASP A 54 -6.84 3.59 -11.84
C ASP A 54 -6.30 4.48 -10.72
N ARG A 55 -7.08 4.68 -9.64
CA ARG A 55 -6.64 5.45 -8.47
C ARG A 55 -5.46 4.77 -7.75
N ALA A 56 -5.50 3.44 -7.60
CA ALA A 56 -4.40 2.69 -6.98
C ALA A 56 -3.12 2.71 -7.84
N HIS A 57 -3.25 2.64 -9.17
CA HIS A 57 -2.11 2.78 -10.08
C HIS A 57 -1.48 4.17 -10.00
N LYS A 58 -2.30 5.22 -10.00
CA LYS A 58 -1.81 6.59 -9.84
C LYS A 58 -1.02 6.75 -8.54
N ASP A 59 -1.53 6.18 -7.46
CA ASP A 59 -0.86 6.22 -6.16
C ASP A 59 0.47 5.43 -6.16
N LEU A 60 0.51 4.28 -6.84
CA LEU A 60 1.75 3.53 -7.02
C LEU A 60 2.78 4.32 -7.84
N MET A 61 2.34 5.09 -8.84
CA MET A 61 3.22 5.99 -9.58
C MET A 61 3.79 7.09 -8.66
N ASP A 62 2.97 7.67 -7.79
CA ASP A 62 3.41 8.67 -6.82
C ASP A 62 4.40 8.09 -5.79
N VAL A 63 4.18 6.86 -5.34
CA VAL A 63 5.13 6.11 -4.49
C VAL A 63 6.46 5.90 -5.21
N LYS A 64 6.45 5.45 -6.48
CA LYS A 64 7.67 5.26 -7.27
C LYS A 64 8.40 6.58 -7.54
N LYS A 65 7.66 7.67 -7.76
CA LYS A 65 8.24 9.01 -7.87
C LYS A 65 8.91 9.44 -6.56
N HIS A 66 8.27 9.19 -5.43
CA HIS A 66 8.86 9.46 -4.12
C HIS A 66 10.15 8.66 -3.90
N PHE A 67 10.17 7.38 -4.30
CA PHE A 67 11.38 6.56 -4.24
C PHE A 67 12.54 7.19 -5.00
N TRP A 68 12.28 7.64 -6.22
CA TRP A 68 13.28 8.31 -7.04
C TRP A 68 13.80 9.59 -6.39
N ILE A 69 12.89 10.46 -5.90
CA ILE A 69 13.26 11.73 -5.23
C ILE A 69 14.07 11.51 -3.95
N LYS A 70 13.72 10.49 -3.15
CA LYS A 70 14.34 10.22 -1.85
C LYS A 70 15.51 9.23 -1.91
N GLY A 71 15.86 8.73 -3.10
CA GLY A 71 16.93 7.74 -3.26
C GLY A 71 16.61 6.42 -2.57
N ILE A 72 15.35 5.99 -2.62
CA ILE A 72 14.89 4.69 -2.10
C ILE A 72 14.92 3.66 -3.23
N LYS A 73 15.47 2.48 -2.95
CA LYS A 73 15.46 1.33 -3.85
C LYS A 73 15.21 0.04 -3.09
N VAL A 74 14.10 -0.63 -3.40
CA VAL A 74 13.86 -2.02 -2.98
C VAL A 74 14.60 -2.92 -3.96
N TYR A 75 15.46 -3.81 -3.45
CA TYR A 75 16.33 -4.66 -4.28
C TYR A 75 16.12 -6.16 -4.03
N ASP A 76 15.37 -6.52 -3.00
CA ASP A 76 15.01 -7.89 -2.67
C ASP A 76 13.61 -7.87 -2.05
N GLU A 77 12.66 -8.59 -2.63
CA GLU A 77 11.30 -8.73 -2.12
C GLU A 77 10.89 -10.20 -2.22
N GLN A 78 10.49 -10.78 -1.10
CA GLN A 78 10.17 -12.20 -0.99
C GLN A 78 8.87 -12.38 -0.21
N SER A 79 8.02 -13.29 -0.70
CA SER A 79 6.94 -13.84 0.11
C SER A 79 7.51 -14.84 1.10
N THR A 80 7.12 -14.72 2.36
CA THR A 80 7.43 -15.67 3.43
C THR A 80 6.15 -16.37 3.88
N GLU A 81 6.26 -17.39 4.74
CA GLU A 81 5.09 -18.06 5.30
C GLU A 81 4.21 -17.09 6.10
N ILE A 82 4.82 -16.15 6.83
CA ILE A 82 4.13 -15.22 7.72
C ILE A 82 3.81 -13.87 7.06
N GLY A 83 4.32 -13.57 5.87
CA GLY A 83 4.17 -12.24 5.28
C GLY A 83 4.98 -11.92 4.02
N ARG A 84 5.38 -10.65 3.89
CA ARG A 84 6.31 -10.14 2.86
C ARG A 84 7.53 -9.54 3.52
N LYS A 85 8.71 -9.95 3.08
CA LYS A 85 9.98 -9.37 3.49
C LYS A 85 10.58 -8.60 2.32
N ALA A 86 10.99 -7.36 2.57
CA ALA A 86 11.66 -6.54 1.58
C ALA A 86 12.95 -5.95 2.17
N LYS A 87 14.05 -6.04 1.43
CA LYS A 87 15.28 -5.30 1.70
C LYS A 87 15.34 -4.09 0.78
N PHE A 88 15.71 -2.96 1.37
CA PHE A 88 15.76 -1.70 0.65
C PHE A 88 16.95 -0.86 1.11
N MET A 89 17.35 0.04 0.24
CA MET A 89 18.30 1.10 0.57
C MET A 89 17.61 2.45 0.46
N CYS A 90 18.06 3.41 1.25
CA CYS A 90 17.61 4.79 1.23
C CYS A 90 18.83 5.70 1.44
N ARG A 91 19.19 6.51 0.43
CA ARG A 91 20.33 7.44 0.50
C ARG A 91 21.65 6.76 0.93
N GLY A 92 21.88 5.53 0.48
CA GLY A 92 23.07 4.74 0.80
C GLY A 92 22.97 3.87 2.07
N TYR A 93 21.96 4.08 2.92
CA TYR A 93 21.71 3.26 4.11
C TYR A 93 20.81 2.08 3.76
N THR A 94 21.11 0.90 4.30
CA THR A 94 20.31 -0.31 4.07
C THR A 94 19.41 -0.63 5.26
N SER A 95 18.25 -1.20 4.98
CA SER A 95 17.34 -1.72 5.98
C SER A 95 16.45 -2.81 5.37
N PHE A 96 15.61 -3.41 6.21
CA PHE A 96 14.58 -4.33 5.76
C PHE A 96 13.28 -4.06 6.50
N ILE A 97 12.20 -4.53 5.90
CA ILE A 97 10.89 -4.57 6.52
C ILE A 97 10.31 -5.97 6.35
N GLU A 98 9.60 -6.44 7.36
CA GLU A 98 8.79 -7.65 7.29
C GLU A 98 7.36 -7.30 7.68
N LEU A 99 6.45 -7.45 6.73
CA LEU A 99 5.04 -7.16 6.89
C LEU A 99 4.31 -8.48 7.05
N ARG A 100 3.72 -8.70 8.21
CA ARG A 100 2.92 -9.90 8.46
C ARG A 100 1.60 -9.85 7.68
N TRP A 101 1.06 -11.01 7.33
CA TRP A 101 -0.19 -11.10 6.58
C TRP A 101 -1.36 -10.38 7.26
N GLU A 102 -1.44 -10.42 8.59
CA GLU A 102 -2.50 -9.75 9.35
C GLU A 102 -2.45 -8.23 9.14
N TYR A 103 -1.24 -7.66 9.17
CA TYR A 103 -1.02 -6.24 8.90
C TYR A 103 -1.35 -5.91 7.45
N ILE A 104 -0.81 -6.68 6.48
CA ILE A 104 -1.08 -6.44 5.05
C ILE A 104 -2.59 -6.47 4.76
N ARG A 105 -3.33 -7.42 5.35
CA ARG A 105 -4.79 -7.51 5.16
C ARG A 105 -5.52 -6.32 5.77
N ALA A 106 -5.15 -5.88 6.98
CA ALA A 106 -5.76 -4.72 7.62
C ALA A 106 -5.54 -3.45 6.76
N GLU A 107 -4.30 -3.20 6.38
CA GLU A 107 -3.91 -2.06 5.54
C GLU A 107 -4.61 -2.09 4.18
N ALA A 108 -4.53 -3.22 3.47
CA ALA A 108 -5.14 -3.37 2.16
C ALA A 108 -6.65 -3.15 2.21
N SER A 109 -7.33 -3.66 3.25
CA SER A 109 -8.77 -3.51 3.46
C SER A 109 -9.18 -2.03 3.59
N ILE A 110 -8.41 -1.22 4.32
CA ILE A 110 -8.66 0.22 4.46
C ILE A 110 -8.37 0.94 3.13
N MET A 111 -7.23 0.67 2.51
CA MET A 111 -6.84 1.29 1.24
C MET A 111 -7.82 0.93 0.10
N MET A 112 -8.32 -0.31 0.05
CA MET A 112 -9.33 -0.72 -0.92
C MET A 112 -10.62 0.11 -0.77
N ARG A 113 -11.09 0.33 0.47
CA ARG A 113 -12.24 1.22 0.73
C ARG A 113 -11.99 2.63 0.25
N LYS A 114 -10.81 3.18 0.57
CA LYS A 114 -10.37 4.50 0.09
C LYS A 114 -10.43 4.58 -1.43
N TYR A 115 -9.85 3.60 -2.14
CA TYR A 115 -9.87 3.60 -3.60
C TYR A 115 -11.25 3.34 -4.17
N LEU A 116 -12.18 2.71 -3.46
CA LEU A 116 -13.58 2.62 -3.87
C LEU A 116 -14.36 3.92 -3.62
N GLY A 117 -13.73 4.94 -3.01
CA GLY A 117 -14.39 6.21 -2.68
C GLY A 117 -15.27 6.13 -1.43
N LEU A 118 -15.06 5.12 -0.59
CA LEU A 118 -15.78 4.94 0.66
C LEU A 118 -15.13 5.78 1.77
N ASP A 119 -15.94 6.15 2.77
CA ASP A 119 -15.43 6.83 3.96
C ASP A 119 -14.56 5.87 4.80
N ILE A 120 -13.37 6.34 5.14
CA ILE A 120 -12.39 5.63 5.97
C ILE A 120 -12.11 6.36 7.29
N SER A 121 -12.88 7.39 7.63
CA SER A 121 -12.70 8.21 8.84
C SER A 121 -12.70 7.38 10.13
N SER A 122 -13.48 6.31 10.18
CA SER A 122 -13.57 5.41 11.34
C SER A 122 -12.32 4.55 11.58
N PHE A 123 -11.45 4.41 10.57
CA PHE A 123 -10.16 3.74 10.70
C PHE A 123 -9.03 4.67 11.14
N TYR A 124 -9.31 5.97 11.23
CA TYR A 124 -8.38 6.95 11.76
C TYR A 124 -8.61 7.12 13.26
N ASP A 125 -7.63 6.73 14.06
CA ASP A 125 -7.61 7.08 15.47
C ASP A 125 -6.89 8.43 15.65
N PRO A 126 -7.62 9.53 15.93
CA PRO A 126 -7.01 10.85 16.10
C PRO A 126 -6.10 10.92 17.33
N THR A 127 -6.26 9.99 18.28
CA THR A 127 -5.55 9.96 19.57
C THR A 127 -4.17 9.33 19.48
N LEU A 128 -3.86 8.62 18.39
CA LEU A 128 -2.53 8.07 18.16
C LEU A 128 -1.49 9.19 18.01
N PRO A 129 -0.26 9.00 18.54
CA PRO A 129 0.88 9.87 18.22
C PRO A 129 1.06 10.02 16.71
N LYS A 130 1.46 11.21 16.22
CA LYS A 130 1.66 11.48 14.78
C LYS A 130 2.55 10.44 14.07
N GLU A 131 3.48 9.85 14.80
CA GLU A 131 4.42 8.84 14.32
C GLU A 131 3.78 7.47 14.08
N LEU A 132 2.66 7.19 14.75
CA LEU A 132 1.87 5.96 14.64
C LEU A 132 0.62 6.13 13.76
N LYS A 133 0.34 7.35 13.29
CA LYS A 133 -0.75 7.60 12.35
C LYS A 133 -0.35 7.06 10.98
N GLU A 134 -1.02 5.99 10.56
CA GLU A 134 -1.02 5.55 9.16
C GLU A 134 -1.51 6.73 8.29
N LYS A 135 -0.64 7.20 7.39
CA LYS A 135 -0.99 8.27 6.45
C LYS A 135 -1.73 7.64 5.27
N TYR A 136 -3.04 7.50 5.40
CA TYR A 136 -3.92 7.10 4.29
C TYR A 136 -4.29 8.29 3.42
#